data_AF-G7HX94-F1
#
_entry.id   AF-G7HX94-F1
#
_cell.length_a   1.000
_cell.length_b   1.000
_cell.length_c   1.000
_cell.angle_alpha   90.00
_cell.angle_beta   90.00
_cell.angle_gamma   90.00
#
_symmetry.space_group_name_H-M   'P 1'
#
loop_
_entity.id
_entity.type
_entity.pdbx_description
1 polymer ?
#
loop_
_entity_poly.entity_id
_entity_poly.type
_entity_poly.pdbx_seq_one_letter_code
_entity_poly.pdbx_strand_id
1 'polypeptide(L)'
;MRQQEDLWEPTWDFARRAAPFIPAALPYSLDDPTYLRHLNEGFLFGVQLCMRIYDVNNRRVYWQDLAHQLNHEFVVGVSFWEAIGVLDWDAQRELVSRVEEPYFGMVDISTWQSLRNIFGLPDEGIVYADYVDPRYVDKNLLLHASDGYPYFSGSCTGETTNGVFETGAGMSCCWKKDAWFIGIDMDLTRCVICYNDPRYTAELLGSKELECYPLWNRGSS
;
A
#
# COMPACT_ATOMS: atom_id res chain seq x y z
N MET A 1 7.92 -4.16 30.83
CA MET A 1 7.59 -3.18 29.79
C MET A 1 8.60 -3.36 28.67
N ARG A 2 8.19 -3.87 27.51
CA ARG A 2 9.05 -3.79 26.31
C ARG A 2 9.12 -2.32 25.93
N GLN A 3 10.32 -1.80 25.66
CA GLN A 3 10.46 -0.49 25.04
C GLN A 3 9.60 -0.51 23.78
N GLN A 4 8.65 0.40 23.72
CA GLN A 4 7.97 0.74 22.49
C GLN A 4 9.09 1.23 21.58
N GLU A 5 9.45 0.48 20.55
CA GLU A 5 10.36 1.00 19.52
C GLU A 5 9.76 2.32 19.07
N ASP A 6 10.54 3.39 19.15
CA ASP A 6 10.08 4.70 18.71
C ASP A 6 9.57 4.53 17.27
N LEU A 7 8.31 4.88 17.04
CA LEU A 7 7.69 4.67 15.74
C LEU A 7 8.07 5.86 14.84
N TRP A 8 8.90 5.62 13.82
CA TRP A 8 9.34 6.66 12.88
C TRP A 8 8.39 6.75 11.69
N GLU A 9 7.99 7.97 11.37
CA GLU A 9 7.02 8.28 10.33
C GLU A 9 7.59 9.27 9.32
N PRO A 10 7.34 9.11 8.01
CA PRO A 10 7.70 10.10 7.01
C PRO A 10 7.00 11.43 7.29
N THR A 11 7.75 12.50 7.10
CA THR A 11 7.24 13.86 7.12
C THR A 11 7.11 14.38 5.71
N TRP A 12 6.06 15.16 5.43
CA TRP A 12 5.71 15.57 4.07
C TRP A 12 5.59 17.08 3.95
N ASP A 13 6.20 17.64 2.91
CA ASP A 13 6.02 19.02 2.49
C ASP A 13 5.11 19.06 1.26
N PHE A 14 3.82 19.38 1.49
CA PHE A 14 2.82 19.54 0.44
C PHE A 14 2.93 20.87 -0.32
N ALA A 15 3.76 21.81 0.13
CA ALA A 15 4.03 23.04 -0.64
C ALA A 15 4.94 22.75 -1.84
N ARG A 16 5.79 21.72 -1.76
CA ARG A 16 6.59 21.20 -2.86
C ARG A 16 5.83 20.09 -3.59
N ARG A 17 5.01 20.50 -4.55
CA ARG A 17 4.18 19.58 -5.32
C ARG A 17 5.03 18.57 -6.09
N ALA A 18 4.84 17.30 -5.79
CA ALA A 18 5.31 16.19 -6.61
C ALA A 18 4.32 15.95 -7.76
N ALA A 19 4.83 15.64 -8.95
CA ALA A 19 3.99 15.17 -10.04
C ALA A 19 3.62 13.69 -9.78
N PRO A 20 2.37 13.25 -10.05
CA PRO A 20 2.05 11.83 -9.99
C PRO A 20 3.03 11.04 -10.85
N PHE A 21 3.60 9.97 -10.28
CA PHE A 21 4.53 9.11 -11.01
C PHE A 21 3.89 8.52 -12.27
N ILE A 22 2.58 8.23 -12.20
CA ILE A 22 1.77 7.75 -13.33
C ILE A 22 0.68 8.79 -13.62
N PRO A 23 0.83 9.60 -14.69
CA PRO A 23 0.04 10.82 -14.89
C PRO A 23 -1.48 10.67 -15.08
N ALA A 24 -2.00 9.46 -15.29
CA ALA A 24 -3.40 9.24 -15.70
C ALA A 24 -4.12 8.07 -15.00
N ALA A 25 -3.50 7.48 -13.97
CA ALA A 25 -3.95 6.22 -13.39
C ALA A 25 -4.40 6.34 -11.93
N LEU A 26 -4.85 7.51 -11.47
CA LEU A 26 -5.39 7.64 -10.11
C LEU A 26 -6.90 7.36 -10.12
N PRO A 27 -7.45 6.61 -9.16
CA PRO A 27 -6.73 5.73 -8.22
C PRO A 27 -6.07 4.56 -8.95
N TYR A 28 -4.91 4.13 -8.46
CA TYR A 28 -4.13 3.07 -9.10
C TYR A 28 -4.86 1.74 -9.07
N SER A 29 -4.98 1.09 -10.23
CA SER A 29 -5.72 -0.17 -10.36
C SER A 29 -4.90 -1.22 -11.09
N LEU A 30 -4.69 -2.40 -10.50
CA LEU A 30 -4.16 -3.54 -11.26
C LEU A 30 -5.10 -4.01 -12.38
N ASP A 31 -6.37 -3.57 -12.41
CA ASP A 31 -7.28 -3.84 -13.53
C ASP A 31 -7.12 -2.84 -14.69
N ASP A 32 -6.41 -1.72 -14.49
CA ASP A 32 -6.12 -0.73 -15.54
C ASP A 32 -4.90 -1.19 -16.39
N PRO A 33 -5.10 -1.53 -17.69
CA PRO A 33 -4.02 -1.96 -18.55
C PRO A 33 -2.97 -0.89 -18.82
N THR A 34 -3.31 0.40 -18.68
CA THR A 34 -2.39 1.53 -18.87
C THR A 34 -1.46 1.65 -17.67
N TYR A 35 -2.03 1.58 -16.47
CA TYR A 35 -1.27 1.50 -15.21
C TYR A 35 -0.32 0.30 -15.20
N LEU A 36 -0.85 -0.90 -15.44
CA LEU A 36 -0.06 -2.13 -15.48
C LEU A 36 1.09 -2.06 -16.48
N ARG A 37 0.83 -1.51 -17.67
CA ARG A 37 1.86 -1.35 -18.69
C ARG A 37 2.97 -0.40 -18.22
N HIS A 38 2.61 0.73 -17.62
CA HIS A 38 3.58 1.67 -17.09
C HIS A 38 4.48 1.03 -16.02
N LEU A 39 3.87 0.31 -15.06
CA LEU A 39 4.64 -0.42 -14.04
C LEU A 39 5.55 -1.48 -14.66
N ASN A 40 5.00 -2.27 -15.59
CA ASN A 40 5.74 -3.30 -16.30
C ASN A 40 6.80 -2.74 -17.23
N GLU A 41 6.76 -1.48 -17.65
CA GLU A 41 7.83 -0.88 -18.46
C GLU A 41 8.92 -0.29 -17.56
N GLY A 42 8.54 0.39 -16.47
CA GLY A 42 9.43 1.11 -15.57
C GLY A 42 10.13 0.28 -14.50
N PHE A 43 9.61 -0.91 -14.16
CA PHE A 43 10.14 -1.72 -13.06
C PHE A 43 10.44 -3.17 -13.45
N LEU A 44 11.56 -3.71 -12.95
CA LEU A 44 11.98 -5.10 -13.21
C LEU A 44 11.17 -6.12 -12.40
N PHE A 45 10.75 -5.74 -11.19
CA PHE A 45 10.06 -6.61 -10.26
C PHE A 45 8.76 -5.97 -9.77
N GLY A 46 7.76 -6.80 -9.52
CA GLY A 46 6.48 -6.40 -8.93
C GLY A 46 6.03 -7.41 -7.89
N VAL A 47 5.53 -6.90 -6.77
CA VAL A 47 5.07 -7.67 -5.61
C VAL A 47 3.75 -7.09 -5.13
N GLN A 48 2.80 -7.96 -4.82
CA GLN A 48 1.61 -7.61 -4.05
C GLN A 48 1.97 -7.68 -2.56
N LEU A 49 1.67 -6.62 -1.83
CA LEU A 49 1.62 -6.63 -0.36
C LEU A 49 0.16 -6.69 0.06
N CYS A 50 -0.23 -7.78 0.73
CA CYS A 50 -1.54 -7.93 1.34
C CYS A 50 -1.61 -7.06 2.61
N MET A 51 -2.64 -6.23 2.72
CA MET A 51 -2.84 -5.44 3.94
C MET A 51 -3.24 -6.34 5.11
N ARG A 52 -2.82 -5.95 6.30
CA ARG A 52 -3.01 -6.76 7.50
C ARG A 52 -4.49 -6.87 7.84
N ILE A 53 -4.89 -8.09 8.19
CA ILE A 53 -6.21 -8.41 8.72
C ILE A 53 -6.08 -8.98 10.11
N TYR A 54 -7.12 -8.81 10.92
CA TYR A 54 -7.15 -9.26 12.30
C TYR A 54 -8.42 -10.06 12.57
N ASP A 55 -8.32 -11.08 13.41
CA ASP A 55 -9.48 -11.79 13.91
C ASP A 55 -10.16 -11.01 15.06
N VAL A 56 -11.32 -11.49 15.52
CA VAL A 56 -12.07 -10.92 16.66
C VAL A 56 -11.28 -10.85 17.97
N ASN A 57 -10.16 -11.57 18.09
CA ASN A 57 -9.27 -11.54 19.26
C ASN A 57 -8.07 -10.60 19.03
N ASN A 58 -8.12 -9.77 17.98
CA ASN A 58 -7.05 -8.85 17.57
C ASN A 58 -5.72 -9.57 17.26
N ARG A 59 -5.80 -10.81 16.75
CA ARG A 59 -4.64 -11.56 16.29
C ARG A 59 -4.51 -11.36 14.79
N ARG A 60 -3.30 -11.04 14.33
CA ARG A 60 -3.00 -10.94 12.91
C ARG A 60 -3.28 -12.29 12.22
N VAL A 61 -3.97 -12.23 11.09
CA VAL A 61 -4.23 -13.35 10.19
C VAL A 61 -3.59 -13.04 8.83
N TYR A 62 -3.03 -14.05 8.17
CA TYR A 62 -2.54 -13.93 6.80
C TYR A 62 -3.66 -14.30 5.82
N TRP A 63 -3.76 -13.61 4.69
CA TRP A 63 -4.79 -13.88 3.68
C TRP A 63 -4.72 -15.32 3.20
N GLN A 64 -3.50 -15.82 2.92
CA GLN A 64 -3.31 -17.20 2.49
C GLN A 64 -3.74 -18.22 3.55
N ASP A 65 -3.45 -17.96 4.83
CA ASP A 65 -3.88 -18.83 5.92
C ASP A 65 -5.41 -18.85 6.04
N LEU A 66 -6.06 -17.71 5.85
CA LEU A 66 -7.52 -17.60 5.85
C LEU A 66 -8.14 -18.38 4.68
N ALA A 67 -7.61 -18.21 3.46
CA ALA A 67 -8.04 -18.97 2.29
C ALA A 67 -7.94 -20.49 2.55
N HIS A 68 -6.82 -20.93 3.13
CA HIS A 68 -6.60 -22.32 3.47
C HIS A 68 -7.59 -22.84 4.52
N GLN A 69 -7.88 -22.05 5.57
CA GLN A 69 -8.88 -22.40 6.59
C GLN A 69 -10.29 -22.54 6.01
N LEU A 70 -10.60 -21.81 4.95
CA LEU A 70 -11.87 -21.88 4.21
C LEU A 70 -11.87 -22.97 3.14
N ASN A 71 -10.79 -23.75 3.02
CA ASN A 71 -10.60 -24.77 1.98
C ASN A 71 -10.68 -24.21 0.55
N HIS A 72 -10.12 -23.01 0.37
CA HIS A 72 -9.97 -22.34 -0.92
C HIS A 72 -8.50 -22.25 -1.34
N GLU A 73 -8.26 -22.15 -2.65
CA GLU A 73 -6.95 -21.81 -3.19
C GLU A 73 -6.73 -20.30 -3.09
N PHE A 74 -5.55 -19.89 -2.63
CA PHE A 74 -5.19 -18.48 -2.52
C PHE A 74 -4.77 -17.94 -3.89
N VAL A 75 -5.34 -16.80 -4.30
CA VAL A 75 -5.08 -16.16 -5.60
C VAL A 75 -4.37 -14.82 -5.41
N VAL A 76 -3.28 -14.63 -6.14
CA VAL A 76 -2.47 -13.38 -6.13
C VAL A 76 -2.91 -12.46 -7.27
N GLY A 77 -2.83 -11.15 -7.06
CA GLY A 77 -3.14 -10.12 -8.06
C GLY A 77 -4.61 -9.73 -8.12
N VAL A 78 -5.41 -10.12 -7.13
CA VAL A 78 -6.86 -9.89 -7.05
C VAL A 78 -7.26 -9.36 -5.67
N SER A 79 -8.48 -8.83 -5.56
CA SER A 79 -9.01 -8.20 -4.33
C SER A 79 -9.04 -9.18 -3.16
N PHE A 80 -9.08 -8.69 -1.92
CA PHE A 80 -9.09 -9.55 -0.73
C PHE A 80 -10.08 -10.72 -0.81
N TRP A 81 -11.35 -10.43 -1.12
CA TRP A 81 -12.40 -11.43 -1.19
C TRP A 81 -12.17 -12.47 -2.29
N GLU A 82 -11.71 -12.02 -3.46
CA GLU A 82 -11.32 -12.92 -4.57
C GLU A 82 -10.11 -13.77 -4.21
N ALA A 83 -9.12 -13.16 -3.54
CA ALA A 83 -7.88 -13.82 -3.13
C ALA A 83 -8.13 -14.98 -2.17
N ILE A 84 -9.12 -14.85 -1.28
CA ILE A 84 -9.52 -15.90 -0.33
C ILE A 84 -10.66 -16.80 -0.85
N GLY A 85 -11.13 -16.59 -2.07
CA GLY A 85 -12.15 -17.43 -2.72
C GLY A 85 -13.59 -17.19 -2.25
N VAL A 86 -13.90 -16.06 -1.61
CA VAL A 86 -15.22 -15.76 -1.04
C VAL A 86 -15.93 -14.69 -1.89
N LEU A 87 -16.59 -15.13 -2.97
CA LEU A 87 -17.25 -14.24 -3.92
C LEU A 87 -18.73 -13.97 -3.60
N ASP A 88 -19.33 -14.79 -2.74
CA ASP A 88 -20.75 -14.69 -2.37
C ASP A 88 -20.95 -13.72 -1.21
N TRP A 89 -21.91 -12.80 -1.36
CA TRP A 89 -22.19 -11.74 -0.37
C TRP A 89 -22.63 -12.27 0.99
N ASP A 90 -23.38 -13.37 1.06
CA ASP A 90 -23.81 -13.91 2.35
C ASP A 90 -22.63 -14.56 3.08
N ALA A 91 -21.74 -15.23 2.35
CA ALA A 91 -20.49 -15.76 2.91
C ALA A 91 -19.54 -14.64 3.39
N GLN A 92 -19.41 -13.54 2.64
CA GLN A 92 -18.63 -12.37 3.08
C GLN A 92 -19.22 -11.79 4.38
N ARG A 93 -20.54 -11.61 4.45
CA ARG A 93 -21.23 -11.09 5.64
C ARG A 93 -21.06 -11.98 6.88
N GLU A 94 -20.97 -13.29 6.70
CA GLU A 94 -20.64 -14.19 7.81
C GLU A 94 -19.19 -13.98 8.27
N LEU A 95 -18.26 -13.85 7.33
CA LEU A 95 -16.84 -13.74 7.63
C LEU A 95 -16.44 -12.40 8.26
N VAL A 96 -17.07 -11.28 7.88
CA VAL A 96 -16.81 -9.96 8.50
C VAL A 96 -17.16 -9.92 9.99
N SER A 97 -17.97 -10.87 10.49
CA SER A 97 -18.20 -11.03 11.93
C SER A 97 -17.04 -11.71 12.68
N ARG A 98 -16.07 -12.26 11.96
CA ARG A 98 -14.96 -13.08 12.45
C ARG A 98 -13.59 -12.50 12.16
N VAL A 99 -13.45 -11.80 11.03
CA VAL A 99 -12.21 -11.22 10.52
C VAL A 99 -12.51 -9.84 9.97
N GLU A 100 -11.65 -8.89 10.26
CA GLU A 100 -11.70 -7.55 9.68
C GLU A 100 -11.26 -7.59 8.22
N GLU A 101 -12.09 -7.04 7.33
CA GLU A 101 -11.71 -6.80 5.94
C GLU A 101 -10.64 -5.69 5.89
N PRO A 102 -9.54 -5.89 5.16
CA PRO A 102 -8.53 -4.86 5.04
C PRO A 102 -9.04 -3.79 4.09
N TYR A 103 -9.32 -2.58 4.59
CA TYR A 103 -9.76 -1.47 3.77
C TYR A 103 -9.03 -0.19 4.16
N PHE A 104 -7.87 0.03 3.52
CA PHE A 104 -6.94 1.08 3.89
C PHE A 104 -6.60 1.94 2.68
N GLY A 105 -7.04 3.21 2.68
CA GLY A 105 -6.67 4.17 1.64
C GLY A 105 -5.24 4.72 1.73
N MET A 106 -4.47 4.29 2.73
CA MET A 106 -3.10 4.72 2.98
C MET A 106 -2.27 3.58 3.58
N VAL A 107 -0.96 3.60 3.34
CA VAL A 107 -0.01 2.70 4.00
C VAL A 107 0.09 3.07 5.48
N ASP A 108 -0.38 2.22 6.38
CA ASP A 108 -0.34 2.47 7.82
C ASP A 108 1.10 2.48 8.38
N ILE A 109 1.28 3.07 9.57
CA ILE A 109 2.60 3.23 10.20
C ILE A 109 3.35 1.91 10.42
N SER A 110 2.63 0.86 10.82
CA SER A 110 3.22 -0.43 11.14
C SER A 110 3.62 -1.17 9.87
N THR A 111 2.93 -0.94 8.76
CA THR A 111 3.31 -1.44 7.44
C THR A 111 4.47 -0.62 6.89
N TRP A 112 4.40 0.70 7.04
CA TRP A 112 5.42 1.62 6.58
C TRP A 112 6.78 1.35 7.22
N GLN A 113 6.84 1.10 8.54
CA GLN A 113 8.11 0.85 9.23
C GLN A 113 8.86 -0.37 8.68
N SER A 114 8.14 -1.46 8.44
CA SER A 114 8.72 -2.64 7.82
C SER A 114 9.24 -2.32 6.41
N LEU A 115 8.47 -1.57 5.62
CA LEU A 115 8.87 -1.15 4.26
C LEU A 115 10.06 -0.19 4.27
N ARG A 116 10.13 0.74 5.23
CA ARG A 116 11.18 1.73 5.41
C ARG A 116 12.54 1.09 5.68
N ASN A 117 12.56 -0.03 6.42
CA ASN A 117 13.78 -0.80 6.67
C ASN A 117 14.33 -1.44 5.38
N ILE A 118 13.46 -1.75 4.42
CA ILE A 118 13.80 -2.39 3.14
C ILE A 118 14.18 -1.32 2.10
N PHE A 119 13.29 -0.35 1.88
CA PHE A 119 13.38 0.58 0.74
C PHE A 119 14.08 1.90 1.04
N GLY A 120 14.20 2.26 2.32
CA GLY A 120 14.60 3.61 2.69
C GLY A 120 13.42 4.60 2.72
N LEU A 121 13.74 5.88 2.83
CA LEU A 121 12.74 6.95 2.69
C LEU A 121 12.35 7.14 1.21
N PRO A 122 11.08 7.48 0.94
CA PRO A 122 10.65 7.97 -0.36
C PRO A 122 11.21 9.38 -0.57
N ASP A 123 11.22 9.81 -1.83
CA ASP A 123 11.48 11.22 -2.17
C ASP A 123 10.15 11.99 -2.28
N GLU A 124 9.12 11.32 -2.81
CA GLU A 124 7.84 11.93 -3.18
C GLU A 124 6.67 10.99 -2.89
N GLY A 125 5.47 11.55 -2.77
CA GLY A 125 4.25 10.79 -2.56
C GLY A 125 2.98 11.57 -2.85
N ILE A 126 1.89 10.83 -2.91
CA ILE A 126 0.52 11.36 -2.95
C ILE A 126 -0.34 10.69 -1.90
N VAL A 127 -1.31 11.44 -1.40
CA VAL A 127 -2.40 10.94 -0.56
C VAL A 127 -3.73 11.30 -1.20
N TYR A 128 -4.61 10.32 -1.28
CA TYR A 128 -5.99 10.50 -1.72
C TYR A 128 -6.72 11.43 -0.75
N ALA A 129 -7.43 12.43 -1.28
CA ALA A 129 -8.03 13.47 -0.44
C ALA A 129 -9.14 12.94 0.48
N ASP A 130 -9.80 11.85 0.10
CA ASP A 130 -10.88 11.21 0.88
C ASP A 130 -10.37 10.47 2.12
N TYR A 131 -9.07 10.16 2.18
CA TYR A 131 -8.45 9.37 3.24
C TYR A 131 -7.58 10.20 4.18
N VAL A 132 -7.49 11.52 3.97
CA VAL A 132 -6.75 12.41 4.85
C VAL A 132 -7.70 13.26 5.68
N ASP A 133 -7.42 13.38 6.98
CA ASP A 133 -8.21 14.28 7.83
C ASP A 133 -7.93 15.74 7.42
N PRO A 134 -8.97 16.52 7.08
CA PRO A 134 -8.84 17.91 6.64
C PRO A 134 -8.12 18.85 7.62
N ARG A 135 -7.96 18.48 8.89
CA ARG A 135 -7.22 19.27 9.89
C ARG A 135 -5.71 19.27 9.65
N TYR A 136 -5.17 18.26 8.94
CA TYR A 136 -3.73 18.13 8.69
C TYR A 136 -3.31 18.63 7.30
N VAL A 137 -4.25 19.01 6.45
CA VAL A 137 -3.97 19.46 5.07
C VAL A 137 -4.65 20.78 4.72
N ASP A 138 -3.92 21.68 4.07
CA ASP A 138 -4.50 22.91 3.52
C ASP A 138 -5.24 22.60 2.21
N LYS A 139 -6.56 22.85 2.18
CA LYS A 139 -7.42 22.66 1.01
C LYS A 139 -6.96 23.43 -0.23
N ASN A 140 -6.18 24.51 -0.07
CA ASN A 140 -5.60 25.24 -1.20
C ASN A 140 -4.53 24.43 -1.95
N LEU A 141 -4.05 23.34 -1.36
CA LEU A 141 -3.10 22.41 -1.95
C LEU A 141 -3.77 21.21 -2.63
N LEU A 142 -5.11 21.15 -2.62
CA LEU A 142 -5.86 20.09 -3.27
C LEU A 142 -5.67 20.12 -4.79
N LEU A 143 -5.29 18.98 -5.35
CA LEU A 143 -5.11 18.75 -6.79
C LEU A 143 -6.16 17.77 -7.30
N HIS A 144 -6.34 17.74 -8.61
CA HIS A 144 -7.24 16.80 -9.29
C HIS A 144 -6.49 16.13 -10.43
N ALA A 145 -6.65 14.81 -10.52
CA ALA A 145 -6.14 14.03 -11.63
C ALA A 145 -6.97 14.32 -12.90
N SER A 146 -6.52 13.82 -14.05
CA SER A 146 -7.18 14.06 -15.34
C SER A 146 -8.62 13.53 -15.41
N ASP A 147 -8.92 12.50 -14.64
CA ASP A 147 -10.24 11.88 -14.49
C ASP A 147 -11.09 12.56 -13.39
N GLY A 148 -10.54 13.55 -12.71
CA GLY A 148 -11.19 14.32 -11.65
C GLY A 148 -10.93 13.80 -10.23
N TYR A 149 -10.11 12.77 -10.03
CA TYR A 149 -9.86 12.24 -8.69
C TYR A 149 -9.09 13.24 -7.80
N PRO A 150 -9.56 13.57 -6.58
CA PRO A 150 -8.94 14.56 -5.71
C PRO A 150 -7.78 13.98 -4.89
N TYR A 151 -6.64 14.67 -4.87
CA TYR A 151 -5.45 14.22 -4.14
C TYR A 151 -4.57 15.37 -3.65
N PHE A 152 -3.68 15.09 -2.70
CA PHE A 152 -2.57 15.95 -2.31
C PHE A 152 -1.25 15.30 -2.73
N SER A 153 -0.26 16.10 -3.10
CA SER A 153 1.09 15.61 -3.39
C SER A 153 2.14 16.39 -2.63
N GLY A 154 3.24 15.72 -2.28
CA GLY A 154 4.30 16.33 -1.51
C GLY A 154 5.63 15.59 -1.63
N SER A 155 6.67 16.25 -1.14
CA SER A 155 8.00 15.66 -1.01
C SER A 155 8.24 15.20 0.42
N CYS A 156 8.94 14.08 0.58
CA CYS A 156 9.37 13.61 1.88
C CYS A 156 10.48 14.52 2.42
N THR A 157 10.37 14.98 3.68
CA THR A 157 11.33 15.88 4.32
C THR A 157 12.19 15.21 5.40
N GLY A 158 11.96 13.92 5.68
CA GLY A 158 12.63 13.17 6.74
C GLY A 158 11.64 12.36 7.55
N GLU A 159 11.98 12.09 8.80
CA GLU A 159 11.17 11.26 9.71
C GLU A 159 10.94 11.94 11.06
N THR A 160 9.86 11.57 11.73
CA THR A 160 9.53 12.04 13.09
C THR A 160 8.98 10.92 13.96
N THR A 161 9.18 11.05 15.27
CA THR A 161 8.60 10.20 16.32
C THR A 161 7.41 10.87 17.02
N ASN A 162 7.03 12.08 16.58
CA ASN A 162 5.99 12.89 17.22
C ASN A 162 4.55 12.39 16.97
N GLY A 163 4.37 11.21 16.38
CA GLY A 163 3.06 10.57 16.21
C GLY A 163 2.11 11.38 15.32
N VAL A 164 2.43 11.54 14.04
CA VAL A 164 1.62 12.27 13.05
C VAL A 164 0.63 11.33 12.35
N PHE A 165 0.88 10.02 12.33
CA PHE A 165 0.00 8.96 11.80
C PHE A 165 -1.24 8.71 12.68
N GLU A 166 -1.95 9.77 13.07
CA GLU A 166 -3.35 9.68 13.49
C GLU A 166 -4.21 9.63 12.23
N THR A 167 -4.24 8.49 11.52
CA THR A 167 -5.11 8.25 10.34
C THR A 167 -5.08 9.36 9.24
N GLY A 168 -4.07 10.24 9.22
CA GLY A 168 -4.07 11.44 8.39
C GLY A 168 -2.69 11.90 7.90
N ALA A 169 -1.64 11.13 8.12
CA ALA A 169 -0.28 11.44 7.65
C ALA A 169 0.34 10.37 6.75
N GLY A 170 -0.44 9.35 6.40
CA GLY A 170 -0.04 8.32 5.46
C GLY A 170 -0.06 8.77 4.01
N MET A 171 0.59 7.97 3.17
CA MET A 171 0.51 8.13 1.73
C MET A 171 -0.25 6.97 1.11
N SER A 172 -1.07 7.31 0.13
CA SER A 172 -1.73 6.33 -0.75
C SER A 172 -0.73 5.79 -1.77
N CYS A 173 0.27 6.58 -2.17
CA CYS A 173 1.46 6.05 -2.83
C CYS A 173 2.69 6.91 -2.56
N CYS A 174 3.87 6.30 -2.63
CA CYS A 174 5.14 6.99 -2.49
C CYS A 174 6.23 6.28 -3.30
N TRP A 175 7.24 7.02 -3.71
CA TRP A 175 8.29 6.49 -4.57
C TRP A 175 9.63 7.15 -4.33
N LYS A 176 10.65 6.44 -4.80
CA LYS A 176 11.98 6.96 -5.11
C LYS A 176 12.22 6.76 -6.59
N LYS A 177 12.34 7.87 -7.33
CA LYS A 177 12.38 7.87 -8.79
C LYS A 177 13.45 6.90 -9.32
N ASP A 178 13.10 6.14 -10.34
CA ASP A 178 13.95 5.12 -11.00
C ASP A 178 14.42 3.95 -10.10
N ALA A 179 14.03 3.93 -8.82
CA ALA A 179 14.43 2.89 -7.86
C ALA A 179 13.26 1.98 -7.45
N TRP A 180 12.21 2.56 -6.87
CA TRP A 180 11.05 1.83 -6.37
C TRP A 180 9.81 2.71 -6.24
N PHE A 181 8.64 2.07 -6.24
CA PHE A 181 7.31 2.64 -6.10
C PHE A 181 6.46 1.73 -5.20
N ILE A 182 5.65 2.33 -4.33
CA ILE A 182 4.66 1.64 -3.49
C ILE A 182 3.35 2.40 -3.64
N GLY A 183 2.26 1.70 -3.93
CA GLY A 183 0.93 2.32 -4.04
C GLY A 183 -0.20 1.40 -3.61
N ILE A 184 -1.17 1.96 -2.91
CA ILE A 184 -2.45 1.33 -2.55
C ILE A 184 -3.26 1.15 -3.84
N ASP A 185 -3.70 -0.07 -4.09
CA ASP A 185 -4.58 -0.42 -5.21
C ASP A 185 -6.01 0.14 -4.97
N MET A 186 -6.80 0.31 -6.02
CA MET A 186 -8.08 1.03 -5.98
C MET A 186 -9.13 0.32 -5.11
N ASP A 187 -8.99 -0.99 -4.90
CA ASP A 187 -9.83 -1.75 -3.99
C ASP A 187 -9.47 -1.55 -2.51
N LEU A 188 -8.35 -0.89 -2.23
CA LEU A 188 -7.82 -0.53 -0.91
C LEU A 188 -7.46 -1.71 0.00
N THR A 189 -7.46 -2.92 -0.55
CA THR A 189 -7.15 -4.13 0.21
C THR A 189 -5.67 -4.47 0.13
N ARG A 190 -4.94 -3.96 -0.87
CA ARG A 190 -3.54 -4.32 -1.10
C ARG A 190 -2.69 -3.13 -1.56
N CYS A 191 -1.39 -3.31 -1.43
CA CYS A 191 -0.37 -2.48 -2.06
C CYS A 191 0.25 -3.21 -3.26
N VAL A 192 0.55 -2.44 -4.30
CA VAL A 192 1.47 -2.82 -5.36
C VAL A 192 2.84 -2.21 -5.06
N ILE A 193 3.87 -3.04 -5.02
CA ILE A 193 5.25 -2.65 -4.78
C ILE A 193 6.06 -3.00 -6.03
N CYS A 194 6.68 -2.00 -6.64
CA CYS A 194 7.50 -2.16 -7.84
C CYS A 194 8.90 -1.63 -7.59
N TYR A 195 9.91 -2.31 -8.13
CA TYR A 195 11.30 -1.95 -7.90
C TYR A 195 12.25 -2.52 -8.94
N ASN A 196 13.47 -1.98 -8.96
CA ASN A 196 14.51 -2.35 -9.92
C ASN A 196 15.69 -3.13 -9.30
N ASP A 197 15.83 -3.14 -7.97
CA ASP A 197 16.92 -3.86 -7.30
C ASP A 197 16.46 -5.26 -6.82
N PRO A 198 17.07 -6.35 -7.29
CA PRO A 198 16.67 -7.71 -6.90
C PRO A 198 16.84 -8.01 -5.40
N ARG A 199 17.65 -7.23 -4.67
CA ARG A 199 17.84 -7.42 -3.22
C ARG A 199 16.53 -7.25 -2.44
N TYR A 200 15.66 -6.34 -2.88
CA TYR A 200 14.37 -6.10 -2.23
C TYR A 200 13.45 -7.31 -2.30
N THR A 201 13.56 -8.16 -3.33
CA THR A 201 12.76 -9.40 -3.42
C THR A 201 13.02 -10.31 -2.24
N ALA A 202 14.30 -10.53 -1.89
CA ALA A 202 14.66 -11.41 -0.78
C ALA A 202 14.19 -10.84 0.57
N GLU A 203 14.31 -9.53 0.75
CA GLU A 203 13.89 -8.84 1.98
C GLU A 203 12.36 -8.84 2.15
N LEU A 204 11.60 -8.58 1.08
CA LEU A 204 10.14 -8.60 1.11
C LEU A 204 9.58 -10.00 1.39
N LEU A 205 10.02 -10.99 0.61
CA LEU A 205 9.49 -12.36 0.72
C LEU A 205 9.99 -13.08 1.99
N GLY A 206 11.11 -12.62 2.57
CA GLY A 206 11.63 -13.13 3.83
C GLY A 206 11.05 -12.44 5.08
N SER A 207 10.26 -11.38 4.92
CA SER A 207 9.72 -10.62 6.05
C SER A 207 8.65 -11.42 6.79
N LYS A 208 8.73 -11.43 8.13
CA LYS A 208 7.66 -11.95 9.00
C LYS A 208 6.59 -10.90 9.32
N GLU A 209 6.87 -9.64 8.99
CA GLU A 209 5.99 -8.51 9.27
C GLU A 209 5.12 -8.15 8.08
N LEU A 210 5.53 -8.52 6.88
CA LEU A 210 4.81 -8.23 5.64
C LEU A 210 4.31 -9.54 5.03
N GLU A 211 3.13 -9.49 4.40
CA GLU A 211 2.60 -10.61 3.63
C GLU A 211 2.72 -10.24 2.14
N CYS A 212 3.76 -10.76 1.49
CA CYS A 212 4.16 -10.35 0.15
C CYS A 212 4.16 -11.53 -0.81
N TYR A 213 3.62 -11.32 -2.02
CA TYR A 213 3.59 -12.32 -3.08
C TYR A 213 4.11 -11.76 -4.41
N PRO A 214 4.94 -12.49 -5.16
CA PRO A 214 5.40 -12.04 -6.47
C PRO A 214 4.23 -11.85 -7.45
N LEU A 215 4.21 -10.71 -8.16
CA LEU A 215 3.33 -10.47 -9.31
C LEU A 215 4.08 -10.71 -10.61
N TRP A 216 5.30 -10.17 -10.75
CA TRP A 216 6.15 -10.40 -11.91
C TRP A 216 7.65 -10.29 -11.57
N ASN A 217 8.47 -10.91 -12.42
CA ASN A 217 9.93 -10.80 -12.40
C ASN A 217 10.44 -10.81 -13.83
N ARG A 218 10.97 -9.67 -14.28
CA ARG A 218 11.59 -9.48 -15.61
C ARG A 218 13.11 -9.48 -15.56
N GLY A 219 13.72 -9.50 -14.37
CA GLY A 219 15.17 -9.51 -14.19
C GLY A 219 15.82 -10.88 -14.45
N SER A 220 15.03 -11.86 -14.90
CA SER A 220 15.47 -13.21 -15.21
C SER A 220 15.41 -13.43 -16.72
N SER A 221 16.38 -12.86 -17.45
CA SER A 221 16.63 -13.13 -18.86
C SER A 221 18.12 -13.24 -19.12
#